data_AF-Q8XYF7-F1
#
_entry.id   AF-Q8XYF7-F1
#
_cell.length_a   1.000
_cell.length_b   1.000
_cell.length_c   1.000
_cell.angle_alpha   90.00
_cell.angle_beta   90.00
_cell.angle_gamma   90.00
#
_symmetry.space_group_name_H-M   'P 1'
#
loop_
_entity.id
_entity.type
_entity.pdbx_description
1 polymer ?
#
loop_
_entity_poly.entity_id
_entity_poly.type
_entity_poly.pdbx_seq_one_letter_code
_entity_poly.pdbx_strand_id
1 'polypeptide(L)'
;MKPVAPVGQSSSAADGVRAPSADAQPGPPAPGPARPARSAAGSSLLQGLAQLLSLCQPRPARPLPQLPPDIFREIARRSDPLTVQRLRVASKPVKAAIEADMRELVIKDRAGLAGVLRAGNYPALEKLTLAGTFTDDDLRGLPASLKALDLSRCRGSITAAGIAHLSRLPLVRLNVRNKRIGAEGARLLANHPTLTSLNVSNGRIGPEGAQALAANTRLTTLNVSGNRIGVAGAKALAANQTLRSLDVSDNRIGDEGARELAACTQLTTLDANRNGIGVDGATALAASRTLTSLAIGGNEIGDAGVLALAANARLTTLNVESTGVGADGVKALAASKTLTWLRLDGNDIGNAGATALAASTSLTTLHLEHSRIGAEGAQALAANTKLTTLDLGYNDIGDAGVRALSANATLVWLSVRRNNLEDASAVSLAAGKTLTTLDISGNGIQDQGAKALAANPTLTTLDVSSNDIKNAGARALAANARLVSLDLRNNRMEESGTRALLANRTLSSLGVSLNCCGQHLIAELMAWANHNGVTMRH
;
A
#
# COMPACT_ATOMS: atom_id res chain seq x y z
N MET A 1 4.69 -34.43 52.73
CA MET A 1 4.33 -35.68 53.43
C MET A 1 2.82 -35.85 53.40
N LYS A 2 2.40 -37.08 53.08
CA LYS A 2 1.04 -37.69 53.00
C LYS A 2 0.40 -37.82 54.41
N PRO A 3 -0.85 -38.32 54.64
CA PRO A 3 -1.50 -39.55 54.08
C PRO A 3 -3.00 -39.41 53.67
N VAL A 4 -3.59 -40.18 52.73
CA VAL A 4 -3.93 -41.64 52.55
C VAL A 4 -5.36 -42.03 53.03
N ALA A 5 -6.06 -42.76 52.15
CA ALA A 5 -7.45 -43.31 52.13
C ALA A 5 -7.74 -44.40 53.21
N PRO A 6 -8.87 -45.19 53.25
CA PRO A 6 -9.42 -46.11 52.19
C PRO A 6 -10.99 -46.34 52.18
N VAL A 7 -11.66 -46.76 51.08
CA VAL A 7 -12.09 -48.09 50.51
C VAL A 7 -13.36 -48.81 51.09
N GLY A 8 -14.26 -49.21 50.17
CA GLY A 8 -15.05 -50.49 50.14
C GLY A 8 -16.52 -50.42 50.59
N GLN A 9 -17.52 -51.19 50.10
CA GLN A 9 -17.77 -52.14 48.99
C GLN A 9 -19.21 -52.72 49.19
N SER A 10 -19.74 -53.45 48.20
CA SER A 10 -20.87 -54.45 48.23
C SER A 10 -22.31 -53.92 48.13
N SER A 11 -23.36 -54.69 47.77
CA SER A 11 -23.70 -55.64 46.68
C SER A 11 -25.05 -56.30 47.01
N SER A 12 -26.00 -56.40 46.07
CA SER A 12 -27.05 -57.45 45.92
C SER A 12 -27.96 -57.01 44.75
N ALA A 13 -28.73 -57.79 43.97
CA ALA A 13 -28.93 -59.20 43.59
C ALA A 13 -30.44 -59.30 43.21
N ALA A 14 -30.77 -59.89 42.05
CA ALA A 14 -31.88 -60.86 41.84
C ALA A 14 -32.49 -60.81 40.42
N ASP A 15 -32.57 -62.01 39.81
CA ASP A 15 -33.59 -62.60 38.92
C ASP A 15 -34.01 -61.88 37.62
N GLY A 16 -34.18 -62.48 36.44
CA GLY A 16 -34.36 -63.85 35.93
C GLY A 16 -35.17 -63.66 34.61
N VAL A 17 -34.89 -64.31 33.47
CA VAL A 17 -35.57 -65.54 33.00
C VAL A 17 -35.19 -65.82 31.51
N ARG A 18 -34.70 -67.05 31.26
CA ARG A 18 -34.79 -68.00 30.08
C ARG A 18 -34.54 -67.50 28.63
N ALA A 19 -33.57 -67.99 27.84
CA ALA A 19 -33.19 -69.35 27.32
C ALA A 19 -33.83 -69.70 25.94
N PRO A 20 -33.36 -70.69 25.12
CA PRO A 20 -31.99 -71.12 24.74
C PRO A 20 -31.79 -71.56 23.25
N SER A 21 -30.54 -71.90 22.86
CA SER A 21 -30.04 -73.00 21.95
C SER A 21 -30.59 -73.15 20.49
N ALA A 22 -29.89 -73.61 19.44
CA ALA A 22 -28.82 -74.60 19.26
C ALA A 22 -28.14 -74.40 17.87
N ASP A 23 -26.81 -74.44 17.76
CA ASP A 23 -25.95 -75.53 17.22
C ASP A 23 -26.24 -76.04 15.79
N ALA A 24 -25.24 -75.91 14.90
CA ALA A 24 -24.58 -77.03 14.20
C ALA A 24 -23.51 -76.53 13.21
N GLN A 25 -22.27 -77.01 13.38
CA GLN A 25 -21.11 -76.85 12.49
C GLN A 25 -21.05 -77.96 11.37
N PRO A 26 -19.89 -78.36 10.79
CA PRO A 26 -19.26 -77.86 9.55
C PRO A 26 -18.91 -79.00 8.54
N GLY A 27 -18.24 -78.70 7.41
CA GLY A 27 -17.44 -79.73 6.71
C GLY A 27 -16.79 -79.34 5.35
N PRO A 28 -15.61 -79.91 4.97
CA PRO A 28 -14.61 -79.37 3.99
C PRO A 28 -14.35 -80.38 2.81
N PRO A 29 -13.18 -80.55 2.10
CA PRO A 29 -11.95 -79.76 1.83
C PRO A 29 -11.39 -79.77 0.33
N ALA A 30 -10.41 -78.86 0.03
CA ALA A 30 -9.19 -78.91 -0.85
C ALA A 30 -9.23 -79.32 -2.37
N PRO A 31 -8.18 -79.07 -3.25
CA PRO A 31 -6.79 -78.59 -3.08
C PRO A 31 -6.27 -77.48 -4.07
N GLY A 32 -5.01 -76.98 -3.89
CA GLY A 32 -4.34 -75.89 -4.69
C GLY A 32 -3.60 -76.34 -5.97
N PRO A 33 -2.48 -75.74 -6.44
CA PRO A 33 -1.94 -74.36 -6.38
C PRO A 33 -1.65 -73.75 -7.80
N ALA A 34 -1.41 -72.42 -7.94
CA ALA A 34 -0.42 -71.80 -8.87
C ALA A 34 -0.53 -70.26 -8.97
N ARG A 35 0.62 -69.58 -9.04
CA ARG A 35 0.85 -68.16 -9.47
C ARG A 35 1.59 -68.21 -10.84
N PRO A 36 1.88 -67.10 -11.57
CA PRO A 36 1.34 -65.71 -11.59
C PRO A 36 1.13 -65.15 -13.03
N ALA A 37 0.54 -63.94 -13.21
CA ALA A 37 0.86 -63.04 -14.33
C ALA A 37 0.42 -61.57 -14.09
N ARG A 38 1.28 -60.63 -14.48
CA ARG A 38 1.10 -59.16 -14.48
C ARG A 38 0.30 -58.70 -15.71
N SER A 39 -0.59 -57.69 -15.59
CA SER A 39 -0.71 -56.61 -16.59
C SER A 39 -1.52 -55.37 -16.10
N ALA A 40 -0.94 -54.21 -16.43
CA ALA A 40 -1.49 -52.90 -16.77
C ALA A 40 -2.64 -52.25 -15.96
N ALA A 41 -2.24 -51.31 -15.10
CA ALA A 41 -3.07 -50.21 -14.61
C ALA A 41 -3.29 -49.17 -15.72
N GLY A 42 -4.55 -48.86 -16.04
CA GLY A 42 -4.90 -47.92 -17.09
C GLY A 42 -6.38 -47.55 -17.12
N SER A 43 -6.95 -47.13 -15.98
CA SER A 43 -8.37 -46.74 -15.93
C SER A 43 -8.81 -45.95 -14.69
N SER A 44 -7.92 -45.31 -13.91
CA SER A 44 -8.31 -44.58 -12.69
C SER A 44 -8.25 -43.05 -12.75
N LEU A 45 -7.71 -42.45 -13.83
CA LEU A 45 -7.61 -40.97 -13.96
C LEU A 45 -8.81 -40.32 -14.65
N LEU A 46 -9.38 -40.97 -15.68
CA LEU A 46 -10.58 -40.48 -16.38
C LEU A 46 -11.85 -40.58 -15.52
N GLN A 47 -11.94 -41.60 -14.66
CA GLN A 47 -13.04 -41.76 -13.70
C GLN A 47 -13.01 -40.70 -12.60
N GLY A 48 -11.80 -40.31 -12.14
CA GLY A 48 -11.64 -39.21 -11.17
C GLY A 48 -12.00 -37.83 -11.74
N LEU A 49 -11.71 -37.59 -13.03
CA LEU A 49 -12.06 -36.33 -13.71
C LEU A 49 -13.57 -36.19 -13.98
N ALA A 50 -14.26 -37.29 -14.27
CA ALA A 50 -15.71 -37.29 -14.43
C ALA A 50 -16.45 -36.98 -13.11
N GLN A 51 -15.93 -37.45 -11.97
CA GLN A 51 -16.47 -37.12 -10.64
C GLN A 51 -16.22 -35.66 -10.22
N LEU A 52 -15.12 -35.05 -10.67
CA LEU A 52 -14.84 -33.63 -10.43
C LEU A 52 -15.78 -32.71 -11.23
N LEU A 53 -16.19 -33.10 -12.43
CA LEU A 53 -17.14 -32.35 -13.26
C LEU A 53 -18.57 -32.41 -12.73
N SER A 54 -18.96 -33.45 -11.98
CA SER A 54 -20.30 -33.56 -11.40
C SER A 54 -20.49 -32.81 -10.07
N LEU A 55 -19.43 -32.18 -9.52
CA LEU A 55 -19.47 -31.43 -8.26
C LEU A 55 -19.59 -29.90 -8.45
N CYS A 56 -19.76 -29.42 -9.69
CA CYS A 56 -19.84 -28.00 -10.00
C CYS A 56 -21.28 -27.48 -10.11
N GLN A 57 -21.91 -27.22 -8.95
CA GLN A 57 -22.96 -26.19 -8.75
C GLN A 57 -22.73 -25.56 -7.35
N PRO A 58 -23.13 -24.29 -7.13
CA PRO A 58 -22.21 -23.26 -6.65
C PRO A 58 -22.13 -23.15 -5.13
N ARG A 59 -20.90 -23.21 -4.58
CA ARG A 59 -20.54 -22.62 -3.28
C ARG A 59 -19.09 -22.10 -3.32
N PRO A 60 -18.73 -21.12 -2.47
CA PRO A 60 -17.64 -20.19 -2.77
C PRO A 60 -16.25 -20.73 -2.42
N ALA A 61 -15.25 -20.17 -3.12
CA ALA A 61 -13.82 -20.12 -2.81
C ALA A 61 -12.97 -21.40 -2.89
N ARG A 62 -12.21 -21.53 -3.99
CA ARG A 62 -10.77 -21.84 -4.00
C ARG A 62 -10.15 -21.36 -5.33
N PRO A 63 -9.02 -20.63 -5.34
CA PRO A 63 -8.29 -20.41 -6.58
C PRO A 63 -7.74 -21.76 -7.07
N LEU A 64 -8.04 -22.13 -8.31
CA LEU A 64 -7.37 -23.25 -8.97
C LEU A 64 -5.88 -22.92 -9.14
N PRO A 65 -4.96 -23.89 -8.96
CA PRO A 65 -3.53 -23.65 -9.08
C PRO A 65 -3.20 -23.25 -10.53
N GLN A 66 -2.66 -22.05 -10.72
CA GLN A 66 -2.10 -21.65 -12.00
C GLN A 66 -0.81 -22.43 -12.23
N LEU A 67 -0.85 -23.40 -13.15
CA LEU A 67 0.35 -24.10 -13.60
C LEU A 67 1.29 -23.10 -14.30
N PRO A 68 2.60 -23.09 -14.01
CA PRO A 68 3.56 -22.20 -14.64
C PRO A 68 3.56 -22.35 -16.18
N PRO A 69 3.77 -21.26 -16.95
CA PRO A 69 3.86 -21.31 -18.42
C PRO A 69 4.87 -22.32 -18.94
N ASP A 70 5.91 -22.61 -18.17
CA ASP A 70 6.98 -23.55 -18.52
C ASP A 70 6.54 -25.01 -18.40
N ILE A 71 5.61 -25.33 -17.50
CA ILE A 71 4.96 -26.65 -17.46
C ILE A 71 4.03 -26.81 -18.67
N PHE A 72 3.31 -25.76 -19.09
CA PHE A 72 2.54 -25.81 -20.33
C PHE A 72 3.43 -25.96 -21.58
N ARG A 73 4.62 -25.35 -21.61
CA ARG A 73 5.60 -25.52 -22.69
C ARG A 73 6.22 -26.92 -22.71
N GLU A 74 6.53 -27.48 -21.55
CA GLU A 74 7.09 -28.83 -21.43
C GLU A 74 6.03 -29.90 -21.76
N ILE A 75 4.77 -29.71 -21.32
CA ILE A 75 3.63 -30.54 -21.74
C ILE A 75 3.41 -30.38 -23.25
N ALA A 76 3.39 -29.17 -23.81
CA ALA A 76 3.19 -28.96 -25.24
C ALA A 76 4.34 -29.49 -26.11
N ARG A 77 5.58 -29.55 -25.59
CA ARG A 77 6.72 -30.19 -26.27
C ARG A 77 6.66 -31.71 -26.27
N ARG A 78 6.06 -32.31 -25.23
CA ARG A 78 5.99 -33.78 -25.05
C ARG A 78 4.64 -34.39 -25.42
N SER A 79 3.64 -33.57 -25.73
CA SER A 79 2.27 -34.00 -26.04
C SER A 79 2.04 -34.06 -27.54
N ASP A 80 1.23 -35.03 -27.98
CA ASP A 80 0.82 -35.17 -29.37
C ASP A 80 -0.03 -33.96 -29.85
N PRO A 81 -0.09 -33.69 -31.17
CA PRO A 81 -0.79 -32.54 -31.72
C PRO A 81 -2.28 -32.44 -31.33
N LEU A 82 -2.96 -33.58 -31.12
CA LEU A 82 -4.36 -33.63 -30.72
C LEU A 82 -4.53 -33.20 -29.26
N THR A 83 -3.58 -33.55 -28.38
CA THR A 83 -3.55 -33.10 -26.97
C THR A 83 -3.26 -31.61 -26.87
N VAL A 84 -2.34 -31.08 -27.68
CA VAL A 84 -2.10 -29.62 -27.78
C VAL A 84 -3.33 -28.89 -28.30
N GLN A 85 -4.03 -29.45 -29.28
CA GLN A 85 -5.28 -28.90 -29.81
C GLN A 85 -6.40 -28.93 -28.77
N ARG A 86 -6.54 -30.03 -28.01
CA ARG A 86 -7.52 -30.16 -26.92
C ARG A 86 -7.24 -29.18 -25.78
N LEU A 87 -5.98 -28.99 -25.38
CA LEU A 87 -5.57 -27.96 -24.43
C LEU A 87 -5.84 -26.55 -24.94
N ARG A 88 -5.61 -26.30 -26.24
CA ARG A 88 -5.94 -25.02 -26.89
C ARG A 88 -7.45 -24.78 -26.96
N VAL A 89 -8.25 -25.82 -27.14
CA VAL A 89 -9.71 -25.75 -27.13
C VAL A 89 -10.25 -25.55 -25.72
N ALA A 90 -9.65 -26.16 -24.68
CA ALA A 90 -10.05 -26.00 -23.28
C ALA A 90 -9.60 -24.65 -22.68
N SER A 91 -8.47 -24.09 -23.13
CA SER A 91 -7.98 -22.78 -22.69
C SER A 91 -8.75 -21.60 -23.29
N LYS A 92 -9.36 -21.74 -24.47
CA LYS A 92 -10.22 -20.71 -25.08
C LYS A 92 -11.43 -20.31 -24.23
N PRO A 93 -12.30 -21.23 -23.74
CA PRO A 93 -13.44 -20.87 -22.91
C PRO A 93 -13.01 -20.35 -21.54
N VAL A 94 -11.91 -20.87 -20.96
CA VAL A 94 -11.35 -20.33 -19.71
C VAL A 94 -10.87 -18.89 -19.93
N LYS A 95 -10.15 -18.63 -21.02
CA LYS A 95 -9.72 -17.28 -21.40
C LYS A 95 -10.92 -16.36 -21.63
N ALA A 96 -11.92 -16.80 -22.37
CA ALA A 96 -13.13 -16.02 -22.63
C ALA A 96 -13.92 -15.73 -21.35
N ALA A 97 -14.00 -16.67 -20.41
CA ALA A 97 -14.63 -16.48 -19.11
C ALA A 97 -13.87 -15.45 -18.25
N ILE A 98 -12.54 -15.55 -18.21
CA ILE A 98 -11.71 -14.54 -17.56
C ILE A 98 -11.94 -13.17 -18.21
N GLU A 99 -11.83 -13.07 -19.53
CA GLU A 99 -12.05 -11.80 -20.26
C GLU A 99 -13.45 -11.24 -20.02
N ALA A 100 -14.48 -12.08 -19.92
CA ALA A 100 -15.86 -11.67 -19.62
C ALA A 100 -16.02 -11.06 -18.21
N ASP A 101 -15.32 -11.60 -17.21
CA ASP A 101 -15.43 -11.17 -15.81
C ASP A 101 -14.45 -10.05 -15.42
N MET A 102 -13.47 -9.75 -16.27
CA MET A 102 -12.42 -8.76 -16.00
C MET A 102 -12.98 -7.33 -15.95
N ARG A 103 -12.86 -6.69 -14.78
CA ARG A 103 -13.37 -5.33 -14.52
C ARG A 103 -12.30 -4.24 -14.54
N GLU A 104 -11.04 -4.59 -14.33
CA GLU A 104 -9.92 -3.67 -14.34
C GLU A 104 -8.80 -4.18 -15.24
N LEU A 105 -8.27 -3.30 -16.08
CA LEU A 105 -7.20 -3.65 -17.00
C LEU A 105 -6.15 -2.55 -17.10
N VAL A 106 -4.88 -2.96 -17.20
CA VAL A 106 -3.75 -2.06 -17.45
C VAL A 106 -3.13 -2.44 -18.78
N ILE A 107 -3.18 -1.51 -19.74
CA ILE A 107 -2.66 -1.69 -21.09
C ILE A 107 -1.39 -0.84 -21.28
N LYS A 108 -0.34 -1.45 -21.80
CA LYS A 108 0.99 -0.83 -21.98
C LYS A 108 1.33 -0.53 -23.44
N ASP A 109 0.60 -1.11 -24.39
CA ASP A 109 0.87 -0.96 -25.82
C ASP A 109 -0.44 -0.90 -26.64
N ARG A 110 -0.31 -0.47 -27.90
CA ARG A 110 -1.45 -0.35 -28.83
C ARG A 110 -2.05 -1.70 -29.24
N ALA A 111 -1.28 -2.78 -29.22
CA ALA A 111 -1.78 -4.10 -29.58
C ALA A 111 -2.77 -4.61 -28.52
N GLY A 112 -2.44 -4.41 -27.23
CA GLY A 112 -3.34 -4.67 -26.12
C GLY A 112 -4.60 -3.81 -26.18
N LEU A 113 -4.46 -2.52 -26.52
CA LEU A 113 -5.62 -1.64 -26.68
C LEU A 113 -6.51 -2.08 -27.85
N ALA A 114 -5.93 -2.45 -29.00
CA ALA A 114 -6.68 -3.00 -30.11
C ALA A 114 -7.42 -4.29 -29.72
N GLY A 115 -6.88 -5.08 -28.78
CA GLY A 115 -7.58 -6.23 -28.19
C GLY A 115 -8.80 -5.84 -27.37
N VAL A 116 -8.76 -4.73 -26.64
CA VAL A 116 -9.89 -4.17 -25.86
C VAL A 116 -10.96 -3.56 -26.77
N LEU A 117 -10.54 -2.93 -27.88
CA LEU A 117 -11.45 -2.30 -28.84
C LEU A 117 -12.21 -3.30 -29.72
N ARG A 118 -11.83 -4.59 -29.72
CA ARG A 118 -12.55 -5.63 -30.47
C ARG A 118 -13.90 -5.91 -29.83
N ALA A 119 -14.95 -5.91 -30.65
CA ALA A 119 -16.30 -6.20 -30.22
C ALA A 119 -16.40 -7.54 -29.48
N GLY A 120 -17.03 -7.54 -28.30
CA GLY A 120 -17.23 -8.73 -27.47
C GLY A 120 -16.10 -9.06 -26.49
N ASN A 121 -14.95 -8.39 -26.58
CA ASN A 121 -13.87 -8.55 -25.60
C ASN A 121 -14.10 -7.62 -24.40
N TYR A 122 -13.94 -8.16 -23.18
CA TYR A 122 -14.06 -7.43 -21.91
C TYR A 122 -15.38 -6.65 -21.70
N PRO A 123 -16.56 -7.29 -21.86
CA PRO A 123 -17.86 -6.63 -21.71
C PRO A 123 -18.11 -6.03 -20.32
N ALA A 124 -17.46 -6.56 -19.27
CA ALA A 124 -17.58 -6.06 -17.90
C ALA A 124 -16.48 -5.06 -17.51
N LEU A 125 -15.70 -4.55 -18.46
CA LEU A 125 -14.59 -3.64 -18.16
C LEU A 125 -15.11 -2.29 -17.64
N GLU A 126 -14.82 -1.99 -16.37
CA GLU A 126 -15.22 -0.74 -15.72
C GLU A 126 -14.04 0.23 -15.54
N LYS A 127 -12.82 -0.29 -15.37
CA LYS A 127 -11.61 0.51 -15.12
C LYS A 127 -10.52 0.16 -16.12
N LEU A 128 -10.02 1.17 -16.80
CA LEU A 128 -8.92 1.04 -17.75
C LEU A 128 -7.78 1.99 -17.40
N THR A 129 -6.56 1.46 -17.35
CA THR A 129 -5.33 2.24 -17.22
C THR A 129 -4.49 2.11 -18.47
N LEU A 130 -4.13 3.23 -19.08
CA LEU A 130 -3.26 3.28 -20.24
C LEU A 130 -1.87 3.77 -19.82
N ALA A 131 -0.90 2.86 -19.72
CA ALA A 131 0.45 3.11 -19.19
C ALA A 131 1.55 3.16 -20.29
N GLY A 132 1.14 3.30 -21.55
CA GLY A 132 1.98 3.27 -22.73
C GLY A 132 1.99 4.59 -23.49
N THR A 133 2.42 4.53 -24.75
CA THR A 133 2.38 5.67 -25.67
C THR A 133 1.06 5.65 -26.46
N PHE A 134 0.08 6.42 -25.99
CA PHE A 134 -1.24 6.57 -26.63
C PHE A 134 -1.51 8.01 -27.05
N THR A 135 -2.11 8.21 -28.21
CA THR A 135 -2.48 9.52 -28.77
C THR A 135 -3.97 9.77 -28.67
N ASP A 136 -4.42 10.97 -29.04
CA ASP A 136 -5.86 11.33 -29.07
C ASP A 136 -6.70 10.31 -29.86
N ASP A 137 -6.18 9.82 -30.98
CA ASP A 137 -6.86 8.83 -31.82
C ASP A 137 -7.05 7.47 -31.15
N ASP A 138 -6.11 7.08 -30.28
CA ASP A 138 -6.17 5.81 -29.54
C ASP A 138 -7.32 5.84 -28.50
N LEU A 139 -7.83 7.01 -28.13
CA LEU A 139 -8.98 7.14 -27.22
C LEU A 139 -10.34 6.97 -27.93
N ARG A 140 -10.35 6.83 -29.26
CA ARG A 140 -11.58 6.60 -30.01
C ARG A 140 -12.08 5.18 -29.83
N GLY A 141 -13.39 5.03 -29.68
CA GLY A 141 -14.03 3.71 -29.63
C GLY A 141 -13.80 2.95 -28.32
N LEU A 142 -13.30 3.61 -27.27
CA LEU A 142 -13.20 3.01 -25.94
C LEU A 142 -14.57 2.47 -25.48
N PRO A 143 -14.60 1.35 -24.73
CA PRO A 143 -15.84 0.70 -24.33
C PRO A 143 -16.77 1.62 -23.53
N ALA A 144 -18.06 1.62 -23.87
CA ALA A 144 -19.08 2.39 -23.15
C ALA A 144 -19.33 1.87 -21.71
N SER A 145 -18.84 0.67 -21.38
CA SER A 145 -18.89 0.10 -20.02
C SER A 145 -17.94 0.81 -19.04
N LEU A 146 -17.00 1.61 -19.53
CA LEU A 146 -15.99 2.27 -18.70
C LEU A 146 -16.60 3.32 -17.77
N LYS A 147 -16.27 3.16 -16.48
CA LYS A 147 -16.59 4.10 -15.40
C LYS A 147 -15.35 4.83 -14.90
N ALA A 148 -14.16 4.26 -15.08
CA ALA A 148 -12.90 4.84 -14.65
C ALA A 148 -11.82 4.73 -15.74
N LEU A 149 -11.18 5.84 -16.05
CA LEU A 149 -10.06 5.87 -17.00
C LEU A 149 -8.86 6.59 -16.37
N ASP A 150 -7.70 5.91 -16.38
CA ASP A 150 -6.43 6.46 -15.92
C ASP A 150 -5.42 6.55 -17.07
N LEU A 151 -5.09 7.78 -17.44
CA LEU A 151 -4.09 8.14 -18.45
C LEU A 151 -2.82 8.73 -17.81
N SER A 152 -2.67 8.74 -16.49
CA SER A 152 -1.53 9.37 -15.79
C SER A 152 -0.18 8.81 -16.22
N ARG A 153 -0.14 7.50 -16.50
CA ARG A 153 1.06 6.78 -16.99
C ARG A 153 1.17 6.77 -18.51
N CYS A 154 0.24 7.39 -19.23
CA CYS A 154 0.34 7.53 -20.68
C CYS A 154 1.41 8.58 -21.03
N ARG A 155 2.36 8.20 -21.87
CA ARG A 155 3.45 9.09 -22.35
C ARG A 155 3.13 9.79 -23.66
N GLY A 156 2.08 9.37 -24.35
CA GLY A 156 1.69 9.97 -25.61
C GLY A 156 0.91 11.28 -25.43
N SER A 157 0.77 12.01 -26.54
CA SER A 157 0.12 13.31 -26.55
C SER A 157 -1.39 13.15 -26.49
N ILE A 158 -1.97 13.42 -25.31
CA ILE A 158 -3.41 13.60 -25.14
C ILE A 158 -3.69 15.09 -24.96
N THR A 159 -4.49 15.64 -25.86
CA THR A 159 -4.89 17.05 -25.92
C THR A 159 -6.40 17.19 -25.72
N ALA A 160 -6.93 18.41 -25.87
CA ALA A 160 -8.37 18.64 -25.85
C ALA A 160 -9.14 17.77 -26.88
N ALA A 161 -8.51 17.42 -28.02
CA ALA A 161 -9.12 16.54 -29.02
C ALA A 161 -9.41 15.13 -28.48
N GLY A 162 -8.46 14.54 -27.74
CA GLY A 162 -8.66 13.26 -27.07
C GLY A 162 -9.74 13.34 -25.99
N ILE A 163 -9.75 14.43 -25.22
CA ILE A 163 -10.78 14.68 -24.19
C ILE A 163 -12.20 14.76 -24.80
N ALA A 164 -12.33 15.31 -26.00
CA ALA A 164 -13.62 15.37 -26.70
C ALA A 164 -14.19 13.96 -26.98
N HIS A 165 -13.33 12.97 -27.25
CA HIS A 165 -13.76 11.57 -27.38
C HIS A 165 -14.21 10.98 -26.04
N LEU A 166 -13.53 11.32 -24.95
CA LEU A 166 -13.87 10.83 -23.60
C LEU A 166 -15.19 11.39 -23.08
N SER A 167 -15.58 12.59 -23.51
CA SER A 167 -16.81 13.26 -23.08
C SER A 167 -18.10 12.50 -23.44
N ARG A 168 -18.00 11.49 -24.31
CA ARG A 168 -19.12 10.64 -24.73
C ARG A 168 -19.28 9.38 -23.86
N LEU A 169 -18.32 9.10 -23.00
CA LEU A 169 -18.31 7.91 -22.15
C LEU A 169 -18.93 8.23 -20.78
N PRO A 170 -19.60 7.27 -20.11
CA PRO A 170 -20.20 7.48 -18.80
C PRO A 170 -19.16 7.39 -17.66
N LEU A 171 -18.04 8.11 -17.79
CA LEU A 171 -16.97 8.11 -16.81
C LEU A 171 -17.40 8.77 -15.50
N VAL A 172 -17.12 8.10 -14.39
CA VAL A 172 -17.29 8.59 -13.02
C VAL A 172 -15.97 9.11 -12.48
N ARG A 173 -14.85 8.48 -12.85
CA ARG A 173 -13.50 8.90 -12.48
C ARG A 173 -12.61 9.04 -13.71
N LEU A 174 -11.91 10.17 -13.81
CA LEU A 174 -10.96 10.40 -14.88
C LEU A 174 -9.66 10.97 -14.33
N ASN A 175 -8.54 10.34 -14.71
CA ASN A 175 -7.20 10.82 -14.39
C ASN A 175 -6.44 11.11 -15.69
N VAL A 176 -6.27 12.40 -15.98
CA VAL A 176 -5.51 12.91 -17.13
C VAL A 176 -4.29 13.71 -16.66
N ARG A 177 -3.72 13.32 -15.51
CA ARG A 177 -2.48 13.90 -14.99
C ARG A 177 -1.38 13.94 -16.06
N ASN A 178 -0.63 15.04 -16.07
CA ASN A 178 0.47 15.31 -16.99
C ASN A 178 0.03 15.28 -18.47
N LYS A 179 -1.24 15.58 -18.78
CA LYS A 179 -1.72 15.75 -20.17
C LYS A 179 -2.04 17.21 -20.43
N ARG A 180 -1.47 17.75 -21.50
CA ARG A 180 -1.58 19.18 -21.86
C ARG A 180 -2.93 19.49 -22.48
N ILE A 181 -4.01 19.31 -21.70
CA ILE A 181 -5.38 19.48 -22.15
C ILE A 181 -5.75 20.95 -22.35
N GLY A 182 -5.04 21.87 -21.67
CA GLY A 182 -5.32 23.30 -21.72
C GLY A 182 -6.68 23.70 -21.14
N ALA A 183 -7.00 24.99 -21.21
CA ALA A 183 -8.31 25.50 -20.79
C ALA A 183 -9.46 24.87 -21.58
N GLU A 184 -9.24 24.58 -22.88
CA GLU A 184 -10.26 23.96 -23.73
C GLU A 184 -10.65 22.56 -23.27
N GLY A 185 -9.68 21.70 -22.97
CA GLY A 185 -9.97 20.37 -22.44
C GLY A 185 -10.63 20.44 -21.07
N ALA A 186 -10.26 21.39 -20.22
CA ALA A 186 -10.93 21.61 -18.94
C ALA A 186 -12.41 22.02 -19.12
N ARG A 187 -12.71 22.85 -20.12
CA ARG A 187 -14.08 23.25 -20.48
C ARG A 187 -14.93 22.08 -20.97
N LEU A 188 -14.36 21.17 -21.76
CA LEU A 188 -15.05 19.94 -22.16
C LEU A 188 -15.37 19.07 -20.94
N LEU A 189 -14.41 18.91 -20.02
CA LEU A 189 -14.58 18.11 -18.80
C LEU A 189 -15.56 18.73 -17.81
N ALA A 190 -15.64 20.06 -17.74
CA ALA A 190 -16.60 20.77 -16.91
C ALA A 190 -18.06 20.39 -17.25
N ASN A 191 -18.34 20.07 -18.51
CA ASN A 191 -19.67 19.68 -18.98
C ASN A 191 -19.89 18.16 -18.97
N HIS A 192 -18.95 17.37 -18.45
CA HIS A 192 -19.08 15.91 -18.47
C HIS A 192 -20.26 15.44 -17.59
N PRO A 193 -21.18 14.61 -18.13
CA PRO A 193 -22.48 14.36 -17.49
C PRO A 193 -22.41 13.53 -16.20
N THR A 194 -21.36 12.72 -16.03
CA THR A 194 -21.28 11.72 -14.95
C THR A 194 -20.05 11.82 -14.05
N LEU A 195 -19.09 12.72 -14.31
CA LEU A 195 -17.85 12.77 -13.55
C LEU A 195 -18.08 13.28 -12.12
N THR A 196 -17.56 12.55 -11.14
CA THR A 196 -17.55 12.94 -9.73
C THR A 196 -16.13 13.11 -9.18
N SER A 197 -15.15 12.43 -9.79
CA SER A 197 -13.74 12.54 -9.44
C SER A 197 -12.89 12.84 -10.67
N LEU A 198 -12.12 13.93 -10.63
CA LEU A 198 -11.31 14.38 -11.74
C LEU A 198 -9.90 14.78 -11.29
N ASN A 199 -8.89 14.26 -11.99
CA ASN A 199 -7.51 14.70 -11.85
C ASN A 199 -7.00 15.26 -13.18
N VAL A 200 -6.76 16.56 -13.22
CA VAL A 200 -6.19 17.33 -14.34
C VAL A 200 -4.85 17.98 -13.98
N SER A 201 -4.15 17.42 -12.99
CA SER A 201 -2.88 17.96 -12.51
C SER A 201 -1.83 18.05 -13.63
N ASN A 202 -1.03 19.12 -13.60
CA ASN A 202 -0.04 19.45 -14.63
C ASN A 202 -0.63 19.49 -16.06
N GLY A 203 -1.87 19.98 -16.18
CA GLY A 203 -2.63 20.01 -17.43
C GLY A 203 -2.51 21.29 -18.24
N ARG A 204 -1.86 22.32 -17.68
CA ARG A 204 -1.79 23.69 -18.20
C ARG A 204 -3.17 24.32 -18.42
N ILE A 205 -4.11 24.07 -17.52
CA ILE A 205 -5.49 24.55 -17.68
C ILE A 205 -5.63 26.07 -17.47
N GLY A 206 -4.72 26.68 -16.71
CA GLY A 206 -4.76 28.12 -16.40
C GLY A 206 -5.98 28.53 -15.56
N PRO A 207 -6.10 29.84 -15.28
CA PRO A 207 -7.26 30.40 -14.58
C PRO A 207 -8.59 30.12 -15.28
N GLU A 208 -8.62 30.20 -16.62
CA GLU A 208 -9.84 30.01 -17.42
C GLU A 208 -10.35 28.57 -17.34
N GLY A 209 -9.44 27.59 -17.37
CA GLY A 209 -9.80 26.19 -17.21
C GLY A 209 -10.31 25.87 -15.80
N ALA A 210 -9.73 26.47 -14.77
CA ALA A 210 -10.23 26.34 -13.40
C ALA A 210 -11.62 26.97 -13.25
N GLN A 211 -11.86 28.12 -13.86
CA GLN A 211 -13.17 28.77 -13.88
C GLN A 211 -14.22 27.90 -14.58
N ALA A 212 -13.86 27.27 -15.69
CA ALA A 212 -14.76 26.33 -16.37
C ALA A 212 -15.10 25.14 -15.47
N LEU A 213 -14.09 24.51 -14.85
CA LEU A 213 -14.30 23.37 -13.94
C LEU A 213 -15.12 23.73 -12.71
N ALA A 214 -15.01 24.96 -12.21
CA ALA A 214 -15.81 25.45 -11.08
C ALA A 214 -17.32 25.46 -11.37
N ALA A 215 -17.73 25.58 -12.63
CA ALA A 215 -19.14 25.53 -13.02
C ALA A 215 -19.74 24.11 -12.97
N ASN A 216 -18.92 23.07 -12.81
CA ASN A 216 -19.41 21.70 -12.76
C ASN A 216 -20.20 21.44 -11.47
N THR A 217 -21.38 20.83 -11.59
CA THR A 217 -22.32 20.61 -10.48
C THR A 217 -22.34 19.17 -9.95
N ARG A 218 -21.34 18.36 -10.29
CA ARG A 218 -21.27 16.93 -9.93
C ARG A 218 -19.94 16.51 -9.32
N LEU A 219 -18.85 17.22 -9.62
CA LEU A 219 -17.53 16.95 -9.08
C LEU A 219 -17.54 17.16 -7.56
N THR A 220 -17.11 16.11 -6.86
CA THR A 220 -16.90 16.12 -5.41
C THR A 220 -15.43 16.06 -5.05
N THR A 221 -14.61 15.45 -5.92
CA THR A 221 -13.14 15.40 -5.79
C THR A 221 -12.48 15.98 -7.03
N LEU A 222 -11.65 17.01 -6.84
CA LEU A 222 -10.94 17.66 -7.94
C LEU A 222 -9.47 17.88 -7.58
N ASN A 223 -8.58 17.45 -8.48
CA ASN A 223 -7.16 17.77 -8.42
C ASN A 223 -6.77 18.63 -9.63
N VAL A 224 -6.41 19.88 -9.37
CA VAL A 224 -5.93 20.87 -10.33
C VAL A 224 -4.49 21.30 -10.02
N SER A 225 -3.71 20.49 -9.31
CA SER A 225 -2.33 20.84 -8.93
C SER A 225 -1.43 21.13 -10.15
N GLY A 226 -0.47 22.05 -10.00
CA GLY A 226 0.53 22.34 -11.05
C GLY A 226 -0.04 22.96 -12.32
N ASN A 227 -1.09 23.79 -12.23
CA ASN A 227 -1.81 24.33 -13.38
C ASN A 227 -1.72 25.86 -13.54
N ARG A 228 -1.06 26.56 -12.61
CA ARG A 228 -0.94 28.03 -12.58
C ARG A 228 -2.30 28.72 -12.60
N ILE A 229 -3.28 28.22 -11.83
CA ILE A 229 -4.64 28.77 -11.82
C ILE A 229 -4.71 30.17 -11.17
N GLY A 230 -3.72 30.52 -10.34
CA GLY A 230 -3.65 31.81 -9.65
C GLY A 230 -4.86 32.10 -8.73
N VAL A 231 -4.95 33.34 -8.29
CA VAL A 231 -6.04 33.84 -7.44
C VAL A 231 -7.40 33.69 -8.13
N ALA A 232 -7.50 34.07 -9.41
CA ALA A 232 -8.76 34.04 -10.15
C ALA A 232 -9.34 32.62 -10.25
N GLY A 233 -8.50 31.62 -10.51
CA GLY A 233 -8.93 30.22 -10.54
C GLY A 233 -9.33 29.71 -9.15
N ALA A 234 -8.59 30.06 -8.10
CA ALA A 234 -8.94 29.70 -6.72
C ALA A 234 -10.29 30.27 -6.29
N LYS A 235 -10.53 31.55 -6.60
CA LYS A 235 -11.80 32.23 -6.35
C LYS A 235 -12.96 31.56 -7.08
N ALA A 236 -12.77 31.21 -8.35
CA ALA A 236 -13.80 30.50 -9.10
C ALA A 236 -14.11 29.14 -8.47
N LEU A 237 -13.09 28.34 -8.12
CA LEU A 237 -13.26 27.05 -7.47
C LEU A 237 -13.92 27.16 -6.10
N ALA A 238 -13.66 28.23 -5.35
CA ALA A 238 -14.30 28.48 -4.07
C ALA A 238 -15.83 28.66 -4.17
N ALA A 239 -16.31 29.19 -5.31
CA ALA A 239 -17.74 29.36 -5.56
C ALA A 239 -18.48 28.04 -5.87
N ASN A 240 -17.75 26.95 -6.15
CA ASN A 240 -18.35 25.65 -6.45
C ASN A 240 -19.05 25.05 -5.22
N GLN A 241 -20.27 24.52 -5.36
CA GLN A 241 -21.08 24.03 -4.23
C GLN A 241 -20.97 22.51 -3.96
N THR A 242 -20.30 21.77 -4.84
CA THR A 242 -20.29 20.29 -4.81
C THR A 242 -18.95 19.71 -4.39
N LEU A 243 -17.84 20.43 -4.56
CA LEU A 243 -16.52 19.99 -4.15
C LEU A 243 -16.46 19.72 -2.64
N ARG A 244 -15.85 18.61 -2.26
CA ARG A 244 -15.60 18.20 -0.86
C ARG A 244 -14.11 18.00 -0.62
N SER A 245 -13.39 17.56 -1.65
CA SER A 245 -11.95 17.40 -1.65
C SER A 245 -11.34 18.13 -2.84
N LEU A 246 -10.41 19.03 -2.56
CA LEU A 246 -9.77 19.88 -3.55
C LEU A 246 -8.26 19.90 -3.34
N ASP A 247 -7.51 19.60 -4.40
CA ASP A 247 -6.06 19.79 -4.47
C ASP A 247 -5.75 20.90 -5.47
N VAL A 248 -5.28 22.02 -4.93
CA VAL A 248 -4.80 23.21 -5.64
C VAL A 248 -3.31 23.43 -5.43
N SER A 249 -2.54 22.41 -5.04
CA SER A 249 -1.09 22.55 -4.83
C SER A 249 -0.35 23.07 -6.06
N ASP A 250 0.75 23.82 -5.86
CA ASP A 250 1.59 24.35 -6.95
C ASP A 250 0.82 25.20 -7.99
N ASN A 251 0.07 26.20 -7.51
CA ASN A 251 -0.78 27.03 -8.37
C ASN A 251 -0.65 28.54 -8.18
N ARG A 252 0.19 29.00 -7.24
CA ARG A 252 0.42 30.42 -6.94
C ARG A 252 -0.86 31.16 -6.56
N ILE A 253 -1.69 30.56 -5.71
CA ILE A 253 -2.96 31.17 -5.29
C ILE A 253 -2.79 32.31 -4.28
N GLY A 254 -1.67 32.36 -3.54
CA GLY A 254 -1.39 33.37 -2.52
C GLY A 254 -2.41 33.42 -1.38
N ASP A 255 -2.27 34.43 -0.53
CA ASP A 255 -3.17 34.66 0.62
C ASP A 255 -4.60 34.99 0.20
N GLU A 256 -4.76 35.70 -0.92
CA GLU A 256 -6.08 36.05 -1.44
C GLU A 256 -6.86 34.80 -1.88
N GLY A 257 -6.23 33.92 -2.65
CA GLY A 257 -6.85 32.65 -3.04
C GLY A 257 -7.13 31.73 -1.84
N ALA A 258 -6.23 31.69 -0.86
CA ALA A 258 -6.44 30.95 0.39
C ALA A 258 -7.66 31.46 1.17
N ARG A 259 -7.85 32.78 1.22
CA ARG A 259 -9.01 33.41 1.88
C ARG A 259 -10.32 33.04 1.21
N GLU A 260 -10.38 33.05 -0.11
CA GLU A 260 -11.57 32.63 -0.87
C GLU A 260 -11.87 31.15 -0.61
N LEU A 261 -10.86 30.28 -0.65
CA LEU A 261 -11.03 28.85 -0.36
C LEU A 261 -11.45 28.58 1.08
N ALA A 262 -10.98 29.37 2.05
CA ALA A 262 -11.38 29.25 3.45
C ALA A 262 -12.88 29.52 3.68
N ALA A 263 -13.49 30.36 2.82
CA ALA A 263 -14.91 30.68 2.87
C ALA A 263 -15.82 29.56 2.34
N CYS A 264 -15.26 28.48 1.76
CA CYS A 264 -16.04 27.35 1.27
C CYS A 264 -16.82 26.67 2.40
N THR A 265 -18.14 26.58 2.24
CA THR A 265 -19.06 25.99 3.22
C THR A 265 -19.15 24.47 3.18
N GLN A 266 -18.46 23.85 2.23
CA GLN A 266 -18.63 22.44 1.88
C GLN A 266 -17.32 21.67 1.82
N LEU A 267 -16.19 22.37 1.70
CA LEU A 267 -14.89 21.75 1.52
C LEU A 267 -14.40 21.16 2.85
N THR A 268 -14.11 19.87 2.88
CA THR A 268 -13.61 19.17 4.09
C THR A 268 -12.13 18.86 4.01
N THR A 269 -11.61 18.73 2.78
CA THR A 269 -10.21 18.39 2.52
C THR A 269 -9.62 19.37 1.51
N LEU A 270 -8.55 20.04 1.90
CA LEU A 270 -7.82 20.97 1.05
C LEU A 270 -6.32 20.66 1.05
N ASP A 271 -5.77 20.45 -0.14
CA ASP A 271 -4.33 20.53 -0.38
C ASP A 271 -4.01 21.85 -1.10
N ALA A 272 -3.31 22.73 -0.40
CA ALA A 272 -2.84 24.02 -0.87
C ALA A 272 -1.31 24.14 -0.75
N ASN A 273 -0.59 23.02 -0.79
CA ASN A 273 0.87 23.01 -0.73
C ASN A 273 1.51 23.89 -1.83
N ARG A 274 2.62 24.55 -1.52
CA ARG A 274 3.44 25.32 -2.50
C ARG A 274 2.65 26.35 -3.31
N ASN A 275 1.99 27.28 -2.63
CA ASN A 275 1.13 28.28 -3.25
C ASN A 275 1.49 29.73 -2.98
N GLY A 276 2.59 29.97 -2.25
CA GLY A 276 2.98 31.31 -1.82
C GLY A 276 1.99 31.88 -0.79
N ILE A 277 1.43 31.01 0.05
CA ILE A 277 0.56 31.40 1.16
C ILE A 277 1.45 31.86 2.33
N GLY A 278 1.17 33.03 2.87
CA GLY A 278 1.80 33.57 4.07
C GLY A 278 0.88 33.47 5.29
N VAL A 279 1.20 34.27 6.30
CA VAL A 279 0.49 34.30 7.59
C VAL A 279 -1.00 34.62 7.42
N ASP A 280 -1.34 35.57 6.54
CA ASP A 280 -2.72 36.02 6.36
C ASP A 280 -3.61 34.94 5.74
N GLY A 281 -3.10 34.21 4.75
CA GLY A 281 -3.83 33.10 4.14
C GLY A 281 -3.94 31.90 5.08
N ALA A 282 -2.90 31.59 5.86
CA ALA A 282 -2.97 30.57 6.91
C ALA A 282 -4.02 30.92 7.98
N THR A 283 -4.06 32.19 8.39
CA THR A 283 -5.06 32.70 9.35
C THR A 283 -6.47 32.60 8.78
N ALA A 284 -6.67 32.93 7.50
CA ALA A 284 -7.96 32.76 6.84
C ALA A 284 -8.38 31.28 6.80
N LEU A 285 -7.48 30.38 6.42
CA LEU A 285 -7.74 28.93 6.39
C LEU A 285 -8.04 28.37 7.79
N ALA A 286 -7.39 28.88 8.82
CA ALA A 286 -7.68 28.54 10.21
C ALA A 286 -9.11 28.92 10.64
N ALA A 287 -9.72 29.93 10.00
CA ALA A 287 -11.11 30.32 10.26
C ALA A 287 -12.15 29.43 9.54
N SER A 288 -11.72 28.48 8.69
CA SER A 288 -12.63 27.56 8.03
C SER A 288 -13.41 26.72 9.04
N ARG A 289 -14.73 26.62 8.80
CA ARG A 289 -15.67 25.89 9.67
C ARG A 289 -15.92 24.46 9.20
N THR A 290 -15.27 24.03 8.13
CA THR A 290 -15.62 22.82 7.37
C THR A 290 -14.42 21.92 7.16
N LEU A 291 -13.22 22.50 7.03
CA LEU A 291 -11.98 21.75 6.88
C LEU A 291 -11.70 20.88 8.10
N THR A 292 -11.45 19.60 7.84
CA THR A 292 -10.95 18.61 8.80
C THR A 292 -9.54 18.15 8.43
N SER A 293 -9.17 18.31 7.16
CA SER A 293 -7.87 17.95 6.61
C SER A 293 -7.31 19.10 5.78
N LEU A 294 -6.13 19.58 6.19
CA LEU A 294 -5.44 20.68 5.53
C LEU A 294 -3.97 20.33 5.28
N ALA A 295 -3.54 20.47 4.03
CA ALA A 295 -2.13 20.50 3.67
C ALA A 295 -1.76 21.88 3.13
N ILE A 296 -0.77 22.52 3.75
CA ILE A 296 -0.25 23.84 3.38
C ILE A 296 1.29 23.87 3.44
N GLY A 297 1.94 22.72 3.33
CA GLY A 297 3.39 22.59 3.26
C GLY A 297 4.02 23.34 2.08
N GLY A 298 5.28 23.76 2.24
CA GLY A 298 6.02 24.55 1.26
C GLY A 298 5.46 25.97 1.07
N ASN A 299 4.87 26.54 2.11
CA ASN A 299 4.37 27.92 2.17
C ASN A 299 5.01 28.62 3.38
N GLU A 300 5.38 29.89 3.25
CA GLU A 300 6.12 30.63 4.28
C GLU A 300 5.16 31.21 5.35
N ILE A 301 4.48 30.32 6.09
CA ILE A 301 3.47 30.72 7.07
C ILE A 301 4.07 31.00 8.47
N GLY A 302 5.24 30.43 8.78
CA GLY A 302 5.95 30.60 10.05
C GLY A 302 5.12 30.28 11.30
N ASP A 303 5.65 30.65 12.47
CA ASP A 303 5.02 30.40 13.77
C ASP A 303 3.66 31.11 13.93
N ALA A 304 3.54 32.32 13.38
CA ALA A 304 2.29 33.09 13.44
C ALA A 304 1.16 32.38 12.68
N GLY A 305 1.43 31.83 11.50
CA GLY A 305 0.45 31.10 10.71
C GLY A 305 0.00 29.80 11.39
N VAL A 306 0.93 29.01 11.94
CA VAL A 306 0.55 27.77 12.66
C VAL A 306 -0.12 28.03 13.99
N LEU A 307 0.15 29.15 14.66
CA LEU A 307 -0.58 29.55 15.86
C LEU A 307 -2.09 29.67 15.58
N ALA A 308 -2.45 30.30 14.46
CA ALA A 308 -3.85 30.38 14.04
C ALA A 308 -4.42 29.00 13.71
N LEU A 309 -3.70 28.18 12.94
CA LEU A 309 -4.13 26.82 12.56
C LEU A 309 -4.33 25.90 13.77
N ALA A 310 -3.48 26.02 14.80
CA ALA A 310 -3.59 25.25 16.04
C ALA A 310 -4.87 25.55 16.83
N ALA A 311 -5.40 26.76 16.70
CA ALA A 311 -6.64 27.18 17.35
C ALA A 311 -7.90 26.67 16.63
N ASN A 312 -7.78 26.10 15.43
CA ASN A 312 -8.92 25.54 14.72
C ASN A 312 -9.49 24.32 15.45
N ALA A 313 -10.80 24.33 15.71
CA ALA A 313 -11.49 23.31 16.50
C ALA A 313 -11.99 22.09 15.69
N ARG A 314 -11.60 21.95 14.42
CA ARG A 314 -12.08 20.89 13.49
C ARG A 314 -10.98 20.15 12.77
N LEU A 315 -9.81 20.76 12.59
CA LEU A 315 -8.68 20.11 11.96
C LEU A 315 -8.24 18.90 12.79
N THR A 316 -8.22 17.74 12.14
CA THR A 316 -7.71 16.48 12.68
C THR A 316 -6.41 16.05 12.00
N THR A 317 -6.23 16.46 10.75
CA THR A 317 -5.05 16.19 9.92
C THR A 317 -4.47 17.51 9.43
N LEU A 318 -3.20 17.75 9.77
CA LEU A 318 -2.48 18.95 9.35
C LEU A 318 -1.10 18.60 8.79
N ASN A 319 -0.82 19.07 7.57
CA ASN A 319 0.50 19.05 6.97
C ASN A 319 1.03 20.47 6.81
N VAL A 320 2.10 20.79 7.53
CA VAL A 320 2.83 22.06 7.52
C VAL A 320 4.33 21.82 7.26
N GLU A 321 4.66 20.81 6.47
CA GLU A 321 6.03 20.51 6.05
C GLU A 321 6.70 21.73 5.37
N SER A 322 7.94 22.03 5.74
CA SER A 322 8.75 23.10 5.13
C SER A 322 8.01 24.44 5.08
N THR A 323 7.52 24.90 6.23
CA THR A 323 6.74 26.14 6.35
C THR A 323 7.42 27.24 7.17
N GLY A 324 8.66 26.99 7.61
CA GLY A 324 9.42 27.93 8.43
C GLY A 324 8.95 27.98 9.88
N VAL A 325 8.33 26.90 10.36
CA VAL A 325 7.85 26.79 11.74
C VAL A 325 9.02 26.45 12.66
N GLY A 326 9.08 27.12 13.80
CA GLY A 326 10.04 26.88 14.88
C GLY A 326 9.39 26.23 16.10
N ALA A 327 10.13 26.21 17.20
CA ALA A 327 9.68 25.61 18.46
C ALA A 327 8.43 26.29 19.04
N ASP A 328 8.29 27.61 18.87
CA ASP A 328 7.18 28.38 19.43
C ASP A 328 5.85 28.07 18.73
N GLY A 329 5.84 27.98 17.39
CA GLY A 329 4.67 27.56 16.63
C GLY A 329 4.27 26.12 16.94
N VAL A 330 5.25 25.23 17.09
CA VAL A 330 5.02 23.83 17.49
C VAL A 330 4.36 23.71 18.87
N LYS A 331 4.70 24.58 19.82
CA LYS A 331 4.08 24.59 21.14
C LYS A 331 2.55 24.81 21.06
N ALA A 332 2.10 25.66 20.15
CA ALA A 332 0.67 25.84 19.90
C ALA A 332 0.03 24.58 19.29
N LEU A 333 0.67 23.98 18.29
CA LEU A 333 0.19 22.74 17.66
C LEU A 333 0.07 21.58 18.65
N ALA A 334 1.04 21.44 19.56
CA ALA A 334 1.02 20.41 20.60
C ALA A 334 -0.15 20.57 21.59
N ALA A 335 -0.62 21.81 21.81
CA ALA A 335 -1.75 22.12 22.67
C ALA A 335 -3.11 21.84 22.02
N SER A 336 -3.17 21.67 20.70
CA SER A 336 -4.40 21.34 19.98
C SER A 336 -5.04 20.07 20.55
N LYS A 337 -6.37 20.08 20.65
CA LYS A 337 -7.15 18.94 21.19
C LYS A 337 -7.78 18.07 20.11
N THR A 338 -7.70 18.50 18.85
CA THR A 338 -8.38 17.85 17.72
C THR A 338 -7.41 17.18 16.77
N LEU A 339 -6.16 17.68 16.67
CA LEU A 339 -5.15 17.08 15.80
C LEU A 339 -4.76 15.69 16.29
N THR A 340 -4.91 14.71 15.39
CA THR A 340 -4.48 13.32 15.61
C THR A 340 -3.31 12.94 14.69
N TRP A 341 -3.20 13.62 13.54
CA TRP A 341 -2.15 13.42 12.56
C TRP A 341 -1.48 14.77 12.22
N LEU A 342 -0.16 14.83 12.37
CA LEU A 342 0.61 16.03 12.13
C LEU A 342 1.91 15.72 11.38
N ARG A 343 2.18 16.50 10.34
CA ARG A 343 3.45 16.47 9.59
C ARG A 343 4.12 17.83 9.64
N LEU A 344 5.35 17.83 10.18
CA LEU A 344 6.19 18.99 10.44
C LEU A 344 7.56 18.88 9.76
N ASP A 345 7.73 17.95 8.82
CA ASP A 345 9.01 17.68 8.15
C ASP A 345 9.66 18.95 7.59
N GLY A 346 11.00 19.03 7.64
CA GLY A 346 11.76 20.14 7.07
C GLY A 346 11.56 21.49 7.77
N ASN A 347 11.17 21.51 9.05
CA ASN A 347 11.06 22.71 9.87
C ASN A 347 12.12 22.72 10.98
N ASP A 348 12.60 23.90 11.38
CA ASP A 348 13.68 24.05 12.36
C ASP A 348 13.16 24.04 13.81
N ILE A 349 12.55 22.93 14.22
CA ILE A 349 11.82 22.85 15.50
C ILE A 349 12.72 22.50 16.69
N GLY A 350 13.81 21.76 16.45
CA GLY A 350 14.79 21.37 17.46
C GLY A 350 14.25 20.54 18.64
N ASN A 351 15.10 20.36 19.66
CA ASN A 351 14.75 19.63 20.89
C ASN A 351 13.60 20.29 21.67
N ALA A 352 13.53 21.62 21.66
CA ALA A 352 12.47 22.37 22.33
C ALA A 352 11.09 22.08 21.72
N GLY A 353 10.98 22.08 20.39
CA GLY A 353 9.75 21.70 19.69
C GLY A 353 9.36 20.25 19.94
N ALA A 354 10.33 19.32 19.88
CA ALA A 354 10.10 17.91 20.21
C ALA A 354 9.58 17.72 21.65
N THR A 355 10.12 18.47 22.61
CA THR A 355 9.66 18.47 24.01
C THR A 355 8.23 18.97 24.13
N ALA A 356 7.86 20.02 23.40
CA ALA A 356 6.48 20.50 23.38
C ALA A 356 5.52 19.44 22.78
N LEU A 357 5.90 18.81 21.66
CA LEU A 357 5.10 17.75 21.01
C LEU A 357 4.91 16.53 21.89
N ALA A 358 5.91 16.18 22.71
CA ALA A 358 5.81 15.09 23.67
C ALA A 358 4.64 15.28 24.67
N ALA A 359 4.26 16.52 24.97
CA ALA A 359 3.13 16.84 25.83
C ALA A 359 1.75 16.77 25.13
N SER A 360 1.72 16.52 23.82
CA SER A 360 0.45 16.42 23.10
C SER A 360 -0.38 15.22 23.58
N THR A 361 -1.66 15.48 23.84
CA THR A 361 -2.60 14.50 24.37
C THR A 361 -3.50 13.85 23.30
N SER A 362 -3.48 14.36 22.07
CA SER A 362 -4.36 13.92 20.98
C SER A 362 -3.61 13.30 19.80
N LEU A 363 -2.34 13.65 19.59
CA LEU A 363 -1.56 13.13 18.46
C LEU A 363 -1.31 11.63 18.60
N THR A 364 -1.61 10.90 17.52
CA THR A 364 -1.31 9.47 17.36
C THR A 364 -0.26 9.24 16.28
N THR A 365 -0.18 10.15 15.31
CA THR A 365 0.77 10.10 14.19
C THR A 365 1.51 11.41 14.05
N LEU A 366 2.84 11.33 14.05
CA LEU A 366 3.72 12.49 14.02
C LEU A 366 4.89 12.25 13.07
N HIS A 367 5.06 13.16 12.10
CA HIS A 367 6.20 13.19 11.20
C HIS A 367 7.07 14.42 11.46
N LEU A 368 8.36 14.19 11.70
CA LEU A 368 9.37 15.18 12.07
C LEU A 368 10.68 14.92 11.31
N GLU A 369 10.60 14.57 10.02
CA GLU A 369 11.82 14.39 9.24
C GLU A 369 12.58 15.71 9.10
N HIS A 370 13.91 15.67 9.00
CA HIS A 370 14.72 16.87 8.75
C HIS A 370 14.40 18.05 9.70
N SER A 371 14.24 17.77 11.00
CA SER A 371 13.68 18.70 11.98
C SER A 371 14.68 19.21 13.02
N ARG A 372 15.97 18.91 12.82
CA ARG A 372 17.10 19.22 13.73
C ARG A 372 16.89 18.70 15.16
N ILE A 373 16.25 17.55 15.29
CA ILE A 373 16.04 16.90 16.58
C ILE A 373 17.30 16.11 16.96
N GLY A 374 17.79 16.33 18.17
CA GLY A 374 18.87 15.57 18.78
C GLY A 374 18.37 14.54 19.79
N ALA A 375 19.31 13.92 20.52
CA ALA A 375 19.02 12.89 21.52
C ALA A 375 18.01 13.32 22.58
N GLU A 376 18.11 14.55 23.09
CA GLU A 376 17.21 15.07 24.13
C GLU A 376 15.77 15.19 23.62
N GLY A 377 15.58 15.66 22.39
CA GLY A 377 14.25 15.76 21.79
C GLY A 377 13.62 14.40 21.55
N ALA A 378 14.40 13.42 21.08
CA ALA A 378 13.95 12.03 20.96
C ALA A 378 13.60 11.41 22.32
N GLN A 379 14.39 11.70 23.36
CA GLN A 379 14.09 11.26 24.73
C GLN A 379 12.79 11.86 25.27
N ALA A 380 12.51 13.13 24.98
CA ALA A 380 11.24 13.74 25.34
C ALA A 380 10.07 13.06 24.61
N LEU A 381 10.17 12.85 23.29
CA LEU A 381 9.15 12.17 22.49
C LEU A 381 8.89 10.73 22.96
N ALA A 382 9.92 10.03 23.45
CA ALA A 382 9.79 8.69 24.00
C ALA A 382 8.86 8.63 25.23
N ALA A 383 8.71 9.73 25.97
CA ALA A 383 7.80 9.81 27.11
C ALA A 383 6.32 9.97 26.72
N ASN A 384 6.01 10.22 25.44
CA ASN A 384 4.64 10.35 24.98
C ASN A 384 3.90 9.00 25.03
N THR A 385 2.66 9.01 25.51
CA THR A 385 1.84 7.79 25.74
C THR A 385 0.67 7.66 24.77
N LYS A 386 0.63 8.45 23.70
CA LYS A 386 -0.44 8.48 22.69
C LYS A 386 0.05 8.16 21.29
N LEU A 387 1.29 8.52 20.97
CA LEU A 387 1.90 8.25 19.68
C LEU A 387 2.00 6.75 19.42
N THR A 388 1.46 6.34 18.28
CA THR A 388 1.58 4.98 17.74
C THR A 388 2.48 4.95 16.51
N THR A 389 2.63 6.10 15.84
CA THR A 389 3.40 6.28 14.62
C THR A 389 4.29 7.50 14.77
N LEU A 390 5.60 7.30 14.69
CA LEU A 390 6.59 8.37 14.80
C LEU A 390 7.64 8.25 13.71
N ASP A 391 7.80 9.32 12.94
CA ASP A 391 8.84 9.47 11.95
C ASP A 391 9.86 10.52 12.39
N LEU A 392 11.10 10.09 12.62
CA LEU A 392 12.23 10.92 13.01
C LEU A 392 13.36 10.84 11.97
N GLY A 393 13.06 10.46 10.73
CA GLY A 393 14.06 10.34 9.67
C GLY A 393 14.92 11.60 9.48
N TYR A 394 16.19 11.43 9.10
CA TYR A 394 17.10 12.54 8.80
C TYR A 394 17.24 13.57 9.92
N ASN A 395 17.44 13.09 11.15
CA ASN A 395 17.78 13.92 12.31
C ASN A 395 19.16 13.48 12.86
N ASP A 396 19.55 13.97 14.03
CA ASP A 396 20.81 13.58 14.70
C ASP A 396 20.53 13.07 16.13
N ILE A 397 19.57 12.14 16.24
CA ILE A 397 19.12 11.68 17.57
C ILE A 397 20.14 10.76 18.24
N GLY A 398 21.03 10.11 17.47
CA GLY A 398 22.03 9.18 17.92
C GLY A 398 21.50 7.99 18.73
N ASP A 399 22.42 7.16 19.22
CA ASP A 399 22.08 5.96 19.98
C ASP A 399 21.36 6.24 21.31
N ALA A 400 21.66 7.39 21.94
CA ALA A 400 21.01 7.78 23.18
C ALA A 400 19.51 8.06 22.98
N GLY A 401 19.14 8.78 21.91
CA GLY A 401 17.75 9.05 21.58
C GLY A 401 16.97 7.78 21.25
N VAL A 402 17.56 6.88 20.45
CA VAL A 402 16.93 5.58 20.12
C VAL A 402 16.77 4.68 21.33
N ARG A 403 17.74 4.66 22.26
CA ARG A 403 17.62 3.92 23.52
C ARG A 403 16.40 4.38 24.30
N ALA A 404 16.14 5.68 24.39
CA ALA A 404 14.94 6.19 25.05
C ALA A 404 13.67 5.75 24.29
N LEU A 405 13.63 5.91 22.97
CA LEU A 405 12.49 5.50 22.14
C LEU A 405 12.17 4.00 22.26
N SER A 406 13.19 3.15 22.42
CA SER A 406 13.00 1.70 22.57
C SER A 406 12.23 1.28 23.83
N ALA A 407 12.21 2.15 24.85
CA ALA A 407 11.45 1.94 26.08
C ALA A 407 9.98 2.40 25.97
N ASN A 408 9.60 3.08 24.87
CA ASN A 408 8.23 3.52 24.66
C ASN A 408 7.28 2.31 24.51
N ALA A 409 6.12 2.38 25.16
CA ALA A 409 5.16 1.27 25.23
C ALA A 409 3.95 1.42 24.29
N THR A 410 3.92 2.42 23.42
CA THR A 410 2.78 2.73 22.54
C THR A 410 3.13 2.74 21.06
N LEU A 411 4.39 3.00 20.72
CA LEU A 411 4.84 3.02 19.33
C LEU A 411 4.71 1.62 18.69
N VAL A 412 4.05 1.59 17.54
CA VAL A 412 3.85 0.40 16.69
C VAL A 412 4.63 0.54 15.38
N TRP A 413 4.78 1.77 14.90
CA TRP A 413 5.54 2.14 13.71
C TRP A 413 6.57 3.22 14.08
N LEU A 414 7.83 2.98 13.75
CA LEU A 414 8.93 3.90 13.98
C LEU A 414 9.85 3.97 12.75
N SER A 415 10.15 5.19 12.30
CA SER A 415 11.29 5.44 11.43
C SER A 415 12.33 6.31 12.12
N VAL A 416 13.57 5.83 12.12
CA VAL A 416 14.78 6.53 12.58
C VAL A 416 15.85 6.46 11.49
N ARG A 417 15.41 6.47 10.22
CA ARG A 417 16.33 6.43 9.08
C ARG A 417 17.31 7.59 9.11
N ARG A 418 18.57 7.36 8.72
CA ARG A 418 19.62 8.41 8.64
C ARG A 418 19.70 9.28 9.90
N ASN A 419 20.02 8.66 11.02
CA ASN A 419 20.15 9.30 12.33
C ASN A 419 21.52 9.04 13.00
N ASN A 420 22.52 8.67 12.20
CA ASN A 420 23.87 8.33 12.67
C ASN A 420 23.87 7.24 13.77
N LEU A 421 23.11 6.16 13.53
CA LEU A 421 22.91 5.08 14.50
C LEU A 421 23.89 3.93 14.26
N GLU A 422 24.32 3.26 15.34
CA GLU A 422 25.16 2.07 15.29
C GLU A 422 24.46 0.85 15.91
N ASP A 423 25.19 -0.27 16.06
CA ASP A 423 24.63 -1.53 16.54
C ASP A 423 23.99 -1.45 17.93
N ALA A 424 24.42 -0.53 18.80
CA ALA A 424 23.82 -0.35 20.11
C ALA A 424 22.36 0.14 20.03
N SER A 425 22.01 0.93 19.00
CA SER A 425 20.63 1.29 18.69
C SER A 425 19.80 0.08 18.31
N ALA A 426 20.32 -0.75 17.41
CA ALA A 426 19.64 -1.97 16.96
C ALA A 426 19.42 -2.95 18.12
N VAL A 427 20.39 -3.10 19.03
CA VAL A 427 20.25 -3.89 20.26
C VAL A 427 19.14 -3.35 21.17
N SER A 428 19.08 -2.02 21.35
CA SER A 428 18.05 -1.39 22.18
C SER A 428 16.65 -1.61 21.59
N LEU A 429 16.49 -1.37 20.29
CA LEU A 429 15.22 -1.57 19.57
C LEU A 429 14.78 -3.04 19.53
N ALA A 430 15.73 -3.98 19.48
CA ALA A 430 15.43 -5.40 19.52
C ALA A 430 14.75 -5.85 20.83
N ALA A 431 15.00 -5.15 21.94
CA ALA A 431 14.35 -5.39 23.23
C ALA A 431 12.93 -4.81 23.31
N GLY A 432 12.56 -3.91 22.39
CA GLY A 432 11.23 -3.30 22.30
C GLY A 432 10.14 -4.34 22.05
N LYS A 433 8.96 -4.13 22.64
CA LYS A 433 7.87 -5.12 22.69
C LYS A 433 6.61 -4.75 21.90
N THR A 434 6.60 -3.58 21.27
CA THR A 434 5.39 -3.02 20.65
C THR A 434 5.56 -2.75 19.16
N LEU A 435 6.78 -2.47 18.73
CA LEU A 435 7.08 -2.18 17.33
C LEU A 435 6.81 -3.40 16.46
N THR A 436 6.00 -3.19 15.43
CA THR A 436 5.74 -4.18 14.36
C THR A 436 6.39 -3.74 13.05
N THR A 437 6.58 -2.43 12.88
CA THR A 437 7.24 -1.85 11.71
C THR A 437 8.37 -0.93 12.15
N LEU A 438 9.57 -1.20 11.64
CA LEU A 438 10.77 -0.42 11.92
C LEU A 438 11.50 -0.09 10.61
N ASP A 439 11.78 1.19 10.42
CA ASP A 439 12.72 1.69 9.42
C ASP A 439 13.94 2.29 10.15
N ILE A 440 15.08 1.61 10.00
CA ILE A 440 16.40 2.05 10.51
C ILE A 440 17.39 2.19 9.34
N SER A 441 16.88 2.43 8.13
CA SER A 441 17.68 2.54 6.93
C SER A 441 18.66 3.72 6.94
N GLY A 442 19.76 3.62 6.19
CA GLY A 442 20.71 4.73 6.05
C GLY A 442 21.51 5.03 7.31
N ASN A 443 21.84 4.02 8.12
CA ASN A 443 22.61 4.15 9.36
C ASN A 443 23.90 3.30 9.29
N GLY A 444 24.60 3.16 10.40
CA GLY A 444 25.82 2.37 10.56
C GLY A 444 25.59 0.97 11.14
N ILE A 445 24.42 0.35 10.90
CA ILE A 445 24.10 -0.98 11.45
C ILE A 445 24.94 -2.05 10.75
N GLN A 446 25.57 -2.93 11.52
CA GLN A 446 26.39 -4.03 11.05
C GLN A 446 25.74 -5.38 11.41
N ASP A 447 26.50 -6.47 11.24
CA ASP A 447 26.04 -7.83 11.49
C ASP A 447 25.56 -8.06 12.93
N GLN A 448 26.14 -7.39 13.93
CA GLN A 448 25.75 -7.58 15.32
C GLN A 448 24.40 -6.94 15.62
N GLY A 449 24.15 -5.73 15.11
CA GLY A 449 22.84 -5.09 15.18
C GLY A 449 21.76 -5.87 14.42
N ALA A 450 22.09 -6.35 13.22
CA ALA A 450 21.18 -7.19 12.42
C ALA A 450 20.80 -8.49 13.16
N LYS A 451 21.76 -9.15 13.82
CA LYS A 451 21.50 -10.33 14.67
C LYS A 451 20.57 -10.01 15.84
N ALA A 452 20.76 -8.85 16.48
CA ALA A 452 19.89 -8.43 17.57
C ALA A 452 18.44 -8.21 17.07
N LEU A 453 18.27 -7.46 15.98
CA LEU A 453 16.95 -7.22 15.36
C LEU A 453 16.29 -8.52 14.90
N ALA A 454 17.05 -9.49 14.40
CA ALA A 454 16.54 -10.81 14.04
C ALA A 454 15.97 -11.59 15.24
N ALA A 455 16.38 -11.29 16.47
CA ALA A 455 15.83 -11.89 17.68
C ALA A 455 14.58 -11.17 18.21
N ASN A 456 14.19 -10.02 17.62
CA ASN A 456 13.03 -9.28 18.07
C ASN A 456 11.74 -10.10 17.87
N PRO A 457 10.86 -10.19 18.89
CA PRO A 457 9.68 -11.04 18.83
C PRO A 457 8.46 -10.39 18.17
N THR A 458 8.46 -9.09 17.83
CA THR A 458 7.26 -8.38 17.38
C THR A 458 7.34 -7.82 15.97
N LEU A 459 8.55 -7.56 15.46
CA LEU A 459 8.75 -7.02 14.12
C LEU A 459 8.23 -7.96 13.03
N THR A 460 7.41 -7.40 12.14
CA THR A 460 6.91 -8.05 10.92
C THR A 460 7.40 -7.34 9.67
N THR A 461 7.69 -6.04 9.76
CA THR A 461 8.24 -5.22 8.69
C THR A 461 9.52 -4.53 9.17
N LEU A 462 10.62 -4.78 8.47
CA LEU A 462 11.93 -4.23 8.79
C LEU A 462 12.61 -3.68 7.55
N ASP A 463 12.97 -2.39 7.59
CA ASP A 463 13.85 -1.76 6.61
C ASP A 463 15.21 -1.47 7.27
N VAL A 464 16.23 -2.18 6.82
CA VAL A 464 17.64 -2.02 7.20
C VAL A 464 18.48 -1.70 5.96
N SER A 465 17.86 -1.16 4.90
CA SER A 465 18.57 -0.81 3.69
C SER A 465 19.59 0.31 3.93
N SER A 466 20.62 0.42 3.09
CA SER A 466 21.67 1.44 3.23
C SER A 466 22.39 1.39 4.59
N ASN A 467 22.85 0.21 5.00
CA ASN A 467 23.65 -0.03 6.21
C ASN A 467 24.93 -0.82 5.86
N ASP A 468 25.70 -1.29 6.85
CA ASP A 468 26.92 -2.10 6.65
C ASP A 468 26.70 -3.58 7.05
N ILE A 469 25.52 -4.12 6.73
CA ILE A 469 25.18 -5.52 7.01
C ILE A 469 25.83 -6.43 5.97
N LYS A 470 26.48 -7.50 6.43
CA LYS A 470 27.16 -8.51 5.61
C LYS A 470 26.42 -9.84 5.70
N ASN A 471 27.08 -10.90 5.27
CA ASN A 471 26.52 -12.24 5.18
C ASN A 471 26.00 -12.79 6.53
N ALA A 472 26.65 -12.48 7.66
CA ALA A 472 26.25 -13.05 8.94
C ALA A 472 24.98 -12.40 9.48
N GLY A 473 24.83 -11.07 9.33
CA GLY A 473 23.61 -10.34 9.68
C GLY A 473 22.45 -10.72 8.77
N ALA A 474 22.68 -10.79 7.45
CA ALA A 474 21.67 -11.24 6.49
C ALA A 474 21.16 -12.65 6.80
N ARG A 475 22.06 -13.58 7.16
CA ARG A 475 21.68 -14.94 7.57
C ARG A 475 20.83 -14.96 8.83
N ALA A 476 21.15 -14.12 9.82
CA ALA A 476 20.35 -14.02 11.04
C ALA A 476 18.94 -13.49 10.74
N LEU A 477 18.83 -12.42 9.96
CA LEU A 477 17.54 -11.87 9.54
C LEU A 477 16.73 -12.86 8.69
N ALA A 478 17.38 -13.62 7.82
CA ALA A 478 16.75 -14.68 7.03
C ALA A 478 16.17 -15.82 7.89
N ALA A 479 16.77 -16.08 9.06
CA ALA A 479 16.31 -17.09 10.00
C ALA A 479 15.13 -16.63 10.88
N ASN A 480 14.80 -15.33 10.87
CA ASN A 480 13.65 -14.82 11.60
C ASN A 480 12.34 -15.36 10.99
N ALA A 481 11.50 -15.96 11.84
CA ALA A 481 10.25 -16.62 11.44
C ALA A 481 8.99 -15.73 11.57
N ARG A 482 9.15 -14.41 11.78
CA ARG A 482 8.07 -13.44 11.93
C ARG A 482 8.09 -12.33 10.89
N LEU A 483 9.26 -12.01 10.35
CA LEU A 483 9.40 -11.02 9.29
C LEU A 483 8.63 -11.47 8.05
N VAL A 484 7.74 -10.58 7.61
CA VAL A 484 6.93 -10.70 6.40
C VAL A 484 7.46 -9.76 5.31
N SER A 485 8.03 -8.62 5.71
CA SER A 485 8.66 -7.67 4.81
C SER A 485 10.05 -7.33 5.30
N LEU A 486 11.06 -7.54 4.46
CA LEU A 486 12.45 -7.24 4.76
C LEU A 486 13.10 -6.45 3.62
N ASP A 487 13.69 -5.31 3.94
CA ASP A 487 14.50 -4.54 3.00
C ASP A 487 15.96 -4.51 3.45
N LEU A 488 16.82 -5.12 2.63
CA LEU A 488 18.27 -5.24 2.78
C LEU A 488 19.01 -4.53 1.63
N ARG A 489 18.33 -3.69 0.85
CA ARG A 489 18.96 -3.00 -0.29
C ARG A 489 20.18 -2.19 0.15
N ASN A 490 21.16 -2.02 -0.72
CA ASN A 490 22.33 -1.17 -0.48
C ASN A 490 23.06 -1.53 0.83
N ASN A 491 23.43 -2.80 0.99
CA ASN A 491 24.25 -3.29 2.10
C ASN A 491 25.53 -3.95 1.54
N ARG A 492 26.31 -4.62 2.40
CA ARG A 492 27.53 -5.34 2.01
C ARG A 492 27.34 -6.86 2.02
N MET A 493 26.14 -7.31 1.66
CA MET A 493 25.84 -8.75 1.53
C MET A 493 26.42 -9.29 0.22
N GLU A 494 26.99 -10.49 0.29
CA GLU A 494 27.50 -11.25 -0.84
C GLU A 494 26.65 -12.50 -1.07
N GLU A 495 27.11 -13.42 -1.92
CA GLU A 495 26.36 -14.62 -2.32
C GLU A 495 25.90 -15.47 -1.14
N SER A 496 26.71 -15.64 -0.11
CA SER A 496 26.39 -16.53 1.00
C SER A 496 25.24 -16.01 1.88
N GLY A 497 25.12 -14.68 2.04
CA GLY A 497 23.99 -14.05 2.71
C GLY A 497 22.71 -14.15 1.89
N THR A 498 22.82 -13.93 0.58
CA THR A 498 21.69 -14.04 -0.34
C THR A 498 21.13 -15.45 -0.42
N ARG A 499 22.00 -16.47 -0.43
CA ARG A 499 21.56 -17.88 -0.36
C ARG A 499 20.79 -18.19 0.93
N ALA A 500 21.14 -17.55 2.05
CA ALA A 500 20.40 -17.74 3.30
C ALA A 500 18.94 -17.25 3.18
N LEU A 501 18.68 -16.18 2.43
CA LEU A 501 17.33 -15.64 2.22
C LEU A 501 16.43 -16.61 1.43
N LEU A 502 16.99 -17.43 0.53
CA LEU A 502 16.24 -18.44 -0.24
C LEU A 502 15.64 -19.55 0.66
N ALA A 503 16.18 -19.72 1.87
CA ALA A 503 15.67 -20.67 2.85
C ALA A 503 14.49 -20.11 3.65
N ASN A 504 14.25 -18.80 3.62
CA ASN A 504 13.14 -18.19 4.35
C ASN A 504 11.79 -18.66 3.77
N ARG A 505 10.77 -18.71 4.63
CA ARG A 505 9.41 -19.19 4.31
C ARG A 505 8.29 -18.23 4.73
N THR A 506 8.64 -17.07 5.30
CA THR A 506 7.70 -16.12 5.91
C THR A 506 7.61 -14.81 5.14
N LEU A 507 8.66 -14.45 4.39
CA LEU A 507 8.71 -13.22 3.62
C LEU A 507 7.71 -13.24 2.46
N SER A 508 6.92 -12.18 2.37
CA SER A 508 6.08 -11.84 1.21
C SER A 508 6.57 -10.59 0.48
N SER A 509 7.51 -9.84 1.06
CA SER A 509 8.21 -8.73 0.40
C SER A 509 9.69 -8.73 0.75
N LEU A 510 10.55 -8.61 -0.27
CA LEU A 510 12.01 -8.64 -0.11
C LEU A 510 12.69 -7.60 -1.02
N GLY A 511 13.57 -6.78 -0.45
CA GLY A 511 14.48 -5.90 -1.19
C GLY A 511 15.94 -6.30 -0.95
N VAL A 512 16.71 -6.56 -2.02
CA VAL A 512 18.15 -6.94 -1.92
C VAL A 512 19.04 -6.30 -2.99
N SER A 513 18.50 -5.40 -3.83
CA SER A 513 19.28 -4.68 -4.84
C SER A 513 20.43 -3.88 -4.22
N LEU A 514 21.44 -3.55 -5.03
CA LEU A 514 22.65 -2.81 -4.59
C LEU A 514 23.48 -3.53 -3.51
N ASN A 515 23.47 -4.87 -3.50
CA ASN A 515 24.40 -5.70 -2.75
C ASN A 515 25.42 -6.36 -3.72
N CYS A 516 26.51 -6.90 -3.18
CA CYS A 516 27.56 -7.59 -3.94
C CYS A 516 27.17 -9.04 -4.31
N CYS A 517 25.99 -9.22 -4.90
CA CYS A 517 25.50 -10.53 -5.30
C CYS A 517 25.92 -10.84 -6.75
N GLY A 518 26.46 -12.03 -7.01
CA GLY A 518 26.73 -12.49 -8.37
C GLY A 518 25.45 -12.49 -9.23
N GLN A 519 25.57 -12.15 -10.52
CA GLN A 519 24.42 -12.03 -11.44
C GLN A 519 23.57 -13.30 -11.53
N HIS A 520 24.19 -14.48 -11.40
CA HIS A 520 23.49 -15.77 -11.43
C HIS A 520 22.48 -15.91 -10.27
N LEU A 521 22.82 -15.38 -9.10
CA LEU A 521 22.00 -15.50 -7.89
C LEU A 521 20.77 -14.60 -7.93
N ILE A 522 20.81 -13.52 -8.73
CA ILE A 522 19.64 -12.67 -8.98
C ILE A 522 18.55 -13.48 -9.70
N ALA A 523 18.91 -14.28 -10.70
CA ALA A 523 17.96 -15.12 -11.42
C ALA A 523 17.34 -16.17 -10.48
N GLU A 524 18.15 -16.82 -9.64
CA GLU A 524 17.68 -17.75 -8.61
C GLU A 524 16.72 -17.07 -7.62
N LEU A 525 17.04 -15.87 -7.16
CA LEU A 525 16.23 -15.13 -6.21
C LEU A 525 14.90 -14.68 -6.82
N MET A 526 14.88 -14.27 -8.08
CA MET A 526 13.65 -13.96 -8.82
C MET A 526 12.80 -15.22 -9.04
N ALA A 527 13.41 -16.36 -9.35
CA ALA A 527 12.70 -17.62 -9.50
C ALA A 527 12.11 -18.08 -8.15
N TRP A 528 12.88 -17.99 -7.06
CA TRP A 528 12.41 -18.25 -5.70
C TRP A 528 11.26 -17.33 -5.31
N ALA A 529 11.37 -16.03 -5.58
CA ALA A 529 10.34 -15.05 -5.26
C ALA A 529 9.04 -15.35 -6.01
N ASN A 530 9.12 -15.63 -7.32
CA ASN A 530 7.97 -16.04 -8.12
C ASN A 530 7.32 -17.33 -7.61
N HIS A 531 8.13 -18.33 -7.21
CA HIS A 531 7.64 -19.60 -6.70
C HIS A 531 6.92 -19.45 -5.34
N ASN A 532 7.43 -18.59 -4.46
CA ASN A 532 6.91 -18.41 -3.10
C ASN A 532 5.92 -17.22 -2.98
N GLY A 533 5.60 -16.53 -4.09
CA GLY A 533 4.69 -15.38 -4.08
C GLY A 533 5.27 -14.13 -3.40
N VAL A 534 6.60 -13.97 -3.41
CA VAL A 534 7.30 -12.84 -2.77
C VAL A 534 7.41 -11.67 -3.74
N THR A 535 7.00 -10.49 -3.29
CA THR A 535 7.13 -9.25 -4.03
C THR A 535 8.53 -8.66 -3.86
N MET A 536 9.29 -8.67 -4.95
CA MET A 536 10.62 -8.05 -4.99
C MET A 536 10.53 -6.53 -5.05
N ARG A 537 11.20 -5.84 -4.11
CA ARG A 537 11.37 -4.38 -4.13
C ARG A 537 12.60 -4.04 -4.95
N HIS A 538 12.42 -3.16 -5.94
CA HIS A 538 13.49 -2.73 -6.85
C HIS A 538 14.38 -1.66 -6.21
#